data_AF-A0A2A5B555-F1
#
_entry.id   AF-A0A2A5B555-F1
#
_cell.length_a   1.000
_cell.length_b   1.000
_cell.length_c   1.000
_cell.angle_alpha   90.00
_cell.angle_beta   90.00
_cell.angle_gamma   90.00
#
_symmetry.space_group_name_H-M   'P 1'
#
loop_
_entity.id
_entity.type
_entity.pdbx_description
1 polymer ?
#
loop_
_entity_poly.entity_id
_entity_poly.type
_entity_poly.pdbx_seq_one_letter_code
_entity_poly.pdbx_strand_id
1 'polypeptide(L)'
;MTTAQNMIDSSAKMAGILAEGQSLESGVNTDALNRLNRMFARWANIGIDLGLATLAASDTVYVDVADEEAIELSLALRLMVKHRRQIAPGLSEAGDQMVTELQSKYSNLPVMALDAALSGSQRYNINNG
;
A
#
# COMPACT_ATOMS: atom_id res chain seq x y z
N MET A 1 14.03 -4.51 -3.76
CA MET A 1 13.73 -5.20 -2.48
C MET A 1 14.08 -4.23 -1.38
N THR A 2 13.06 -3.72 -0.70
CA THR A 2 13.21 -2.69 0.33
C THR A 2 12.68 -3.23 1.65
N THR A 3 13.18 -2.72 2.78
CA THR A 3 12.63 -3.05 4.10
C THR A 3 11.61 -1.98 4.50
N ALA A 4 10.71 -2.33 5.42
CA ALA A 4 9.80 -1.34 6.00
C ALA A 4 10.56 -0.16 6.62
N GLN A 5 11.72 -0.42 7.25
CA GLN A 5 12.59 0.64 7.77
C GLN A 5 13.13 1.56 6.67
N ASN A 6 13.59 1.01 5.54
CA ASN A 6 14.10 1.82 4.44
C ASN A 6 13.02 2.75 3.88
N MET A 7 11.79 2.23 3.72
CA MET A 7 10.65 3.04 3.29
C MET A 7 10.31 4.15 4.30
N ILE A 8 10.35 3.84 5.60
CA ILE A 8 10.13 4.83 6.67
C ILE A 8 11.20 5.92 6.63
N ASP A 9 12.48 5.55 6.50
CA ASP A 9 13.61 6.49 6.46
C ASP A 9 13.53 7.36 5.21
N SER A 10 13.21 6.79 4.04
CA SER A 10 12.99 7.53 2.79
C SER A 10 11.84 8.54 2.95
N SER A 11 10.69 8.08 3.46
CA SER A 11 9.51 8.92 3.69
C SER A 11 9.78 10.05 4.69
N ALA A 12 10.56 9.79 5.73
CA ALA A 12 10.92 10.79 6.74
C ALA A 12 11.89 11.84 6.19
N LYS A 13 12.80 11.46 5.28
CA LYS A 13 13.65 12.40 4.53
C LYS A 13 12.80 13.26 3.59
N MET A 14 11.89 12.65 2.82
CA MET A 14 10.95 13.38 1.97
C MET A 14 10.09 14.39 2.77
N ALA A 15 9.65 14.00 3.97
CA ALA A 15 8.88 14.86 4.87
C ALA A 15 9.72 15.98 5.53
N GLY A 16 11.04 16.02 5.31
CA GLY A 16 11.96 16.95 5.97
C GLY A 16 12.01 16.77 7.49
N ILE A 17 11.70 15.57 7.99
CA ILE A 17 11.83 15.22 9.41
C ILE A 17 13.26 14.78 9.70
N LEU A 18 13.88 14.06 8.77
CA LEU A 18 15.28 13.64 8.83
C LEU A 18 16.14 14.42 7.83
N ALA A 19 17.34 14.80 8.27
CA ALA A 19 18.41 15.20 7.35
C ALA A 19 19.17 13.97 6.82
N GLU A 20 19.98 14.15 5.78
CA GLU A 20 20.89 13.10 5.30
C GLU A 20 21.83 12.63 6.42
N GLY A 21 21.94 11.32 6.58
CA GLY A 21 22.78 10.69 7.61
C GLY A 21 22.18 10.63 9.03
N GLN A 22 20.94 11.10 9.24
CA GLN A 22 20.25 10.98 10.52
C GLN A 22 19.32 9.76 10.57
N SER A 23 19.17 9.19 11.77
CA SER A 23 18.18 8.14 12.08
C SER A 23 17.02 8.70 12.88
N LEU A 24 15.83 8.13 12.71
CA LEU A 24 14.68 8.48 13.55
C LEU A 24 14.94 8.12 15.00
N GLU A 25 14.52 9.00 15.90
CA GLU A 25 14.37 8.64 17.31
C GLU A 25 13.39 7.46 17.43
N SER A 26 13.65 6.53 18.35
CA SER A 26 12.90 5.27 18.48
C SER A 26 11.38 5.48 18.55
N GLY A 27 10.92 6.49 19.30
CA GLY A 27 9.50 6.83 19.40
C GLY A 27 8.88 7.32 18.09
N VAL A 28 9.61 8.08 17.27
CA VAL A 28 9.15 8.55 15.96
C VAL A 28 9.12 7.39 14.98
N ASN A 29 10.12 6.50 15.03
CA ASN A 29 10.18 5.31 14.18
C ASN A 29 9.01 4.35 14.44
N THR A 30 8.71 4.04 15.70
CA THR A 30 7.55 3.21 16.06
C THR A 30 6.24 3.81 15.59
N ASP A 31 6.08 5.14 15.69
CA ASP A 31 4.88 5.80 15.17
C ASP A 31 4.79 5.76 13.64
N ALA A 32 5.91 5.94 12.93
CA ALA A 32 5.96 5.84 11.48
C ALA A 32 5.58 4.42 11.00
N LEU A 33 6.12 3.38 11.65
CA LEU A 33 5.76 1.99 11.36
C LEU A 33 4.26 1.71 11.61
N ASN A 34 3.73 2.21 12.73
CA ASN A 34 2.30 2.08 13.02
C ASN A 34 1.42 2.78 11.98
N ARG A 35 1.88 3.92 11.44
CA ARG A 35 1.17 4.64 10.37
C ARG A 35 1.23 3.90 9.05
N LEU A 36 2.37 3.30 8.71
CA LEU A 36 2.53 2.45 7.54
C LEU A 36 1.56 1.26 7.59
N ASN A 37 1.54 0.53 8.71
CA ASN A 37 0.62 -0.59 8.90
C ASN A 37 -0.86 -0.18 8.84
N ARG A 38 -1.23 0.96 9.47
CA ARG A 38 -2.60 1.51 9.36
C ARG A 38 -2.94 1.97 7.95
N MET A 39 -1.95 2.43 7.18
CA MET A 39 -2.14 2.81 5.78
C MET A 39 -2.48 1.59 4.94
N PHE A 40 -1.71 0.51 5.05
CA PHE A 40 -1.99 -0.75 4.35
C PHE A 40 -3.35 -1.34 4.73
N ALA A 41 -3.70 -1.36 6.02
CA ALA A 41 -5.02 -1.81 6.46
C ALA A 41 -6.16 -0.96 5.85
N ARG A 42 -5.97 0.36 5.72
CA ARG A 42 -6.96 1.24 5.09
C ARG A 42 -7.03 1.01 3.58
N TRP A 43 -5.90 0.81 2.93
CA TRP A 43 -5.80 0.51 1.50
C TRP A 43 -6.52 -0.79 1.14
N ALA A 44 -6.32 -1.85 1.92
CA ALA A 44 -7.04 -3.10 1.76
C ALA A 44 -8.58 -2.89 1.83
N ASN A 45 -9.06 -2.06 2.77
CA ASN A 45 -10.49 -1.74 2.90
C ASN A 45 -11.08 -0.96 1.72
N ILE A 46 -10.26 -0.28 0.90
CA ILE A 46 -10.71 0.47 -0.29
C ILE A 46 -10.37 -0.25 -1.61
N GLY A 47 -9.98 -1.54 -1.53
CA GLY A 47 -9.70 -2.38 -2.70
C GLY A 47 -8.26 -2.33 -3.20
N ILE A 48 -7.33 -1.75 -2.44
CA ILE A 48 -5.89 -1.80 -2.70
C ILE A 48 -5.27 -2.84 -1.75
N ASP A 49 -5.36 -4.12 -2.12
CA ASP A 49 -4.75 -5.21 -1.36
C ASP A 49 -3.38 -5.57 -1.94
N LEU A 50 -2.33 -5.19 -1.20
CA LEU A 50 -0.93 -5.50 -1.56
C LEU A 50 -0.51 -6.91 -1.10
N GLY A 51 -1.39 -7.68 -0.44
CA GLY A 51 -1.06 -8.99 0.14
C GLY A 51 -0.08 -8.92 1.32
N LEU A 52 0.09 -7.74 1.91
CA LEU A 52 1.04 -7.51 3.00
C LEU A 52 0.35 -7.70 4.36
N ALA A 53 0.95 -8.53 5.22
CA ALA A 53 0.58 -8.62 6.63
C ALA A 53 1.04 -7.37 7.40
N THR A 54 0.71 -7.30 8.69
CA THR A 54 1.29 -6.27 9.57
C THR A 54 2.80 -6.43 9.60
N LEU A 55 3.53 -5.39 9.18
CA LEU A 55 4.98 -5.42 9.05
C LEU A 55 5.68 -5.02 10.36
N ALA A 56 6.80 -5.68 10.63
CA ALA A 56 7.87 -5.17 11.49
C ALA A 56 8.87 -4.32 10.69
N ALA A 57 9.65 -3.48 11.37
CA ALA A 57 10.61 -2.58 10.71
C ALA A 57 11.67 -3.32 9.85
N SER A 58 12.08 -4.51 10.28
CA SER A 58 13.03 -5.36 9.57
C SER A 58 12.43 -6.14 8.41
N ASP A 59 11.10 -6.16 8.28
CA ASP A 59 10.43 -7.00 7.28
C ASP A 59 10.70 -6.46 5.89
N THR A 60 10.91 -7.41 4.98
CA THR A 60 11.09 -7.10 3.57
C THR A 60 9.74 -6.89 2.91
N VAL A 61 9.62 -5.81 2.16
CA VAL A 61 8.43 -5.47 1.40
C VAL A 61 8.67 -5.83 -0.07
N TYR A 62 7.84 -6.74 -0.56
CA TYR A 62 7.87 -7.22 -1.95
C TYR A 62 6.75 -6.55 -2.74
N VAL A 63 7.06 -5.37 -3.29
CA VAL A 63 6.17 -4.58 -4.15
C VAL A 63 6.93 -4.11 -5.38
N ASP A 64 6.22 -3.70 -6.43
CA ASP A 64 6.85 -3.10 -7.61
C ASP A 64 7.43 -1.73 -7.26
N VAL A 65 8.43 -1.27 -8.02
CA VAL A 65 9.10 0.02 -7.78
C VAL A 65 8.11 1.19 -7.80
N ALA A 66 7.12 1.16 -8.70
CA ALA A 66 6.07 2.17 -8.77
C ALA A 66 5.17 2.18 -7.52
N ASP A 67 4.89 1.01 -6.95
CA ASP A 67 4.10 0.90 -5.72
C ASP A 67 4.92 1.34 -4.51
N GLU A 68 6.23 1.07 -4.50
CA GLU A 68 7.18 1.54 -3.48
C GLU A 68 7.18 3.08 -3.41
N GLU A 69 7.32 3.77 -4.53
CA GLU A 69 7.26 5.24 -4.57
C GLU A 69 5.92 5.79 -4.04
N ALA A 70 4.80 5.17 -4.43
CA ALA A 70 3.47 5.56 -3.97
C ALA A 70 3.29 5.38 -2.46
N ILE A 71 3.87 4.31 -1.88
CA ILE A 71 3.87 4.04 -0.44
C ILE A 71 4.69 5.09 0.29
N GLU A 72 5.91 5.38 -0.19
CA GLU A 72 6.81 6.35 0.45
C GLU A 72 6.21 7.76 0.44
N LEU A 73 5.68 8.20 -0.69
CA LEU A 73 5.04 9.51 -0.84
C LEU A 73 3.81 9.64 0.09
N SER A 74 2.98 8.59 0.13
CA SER A 74 1.79 8.56 0.99
C SER A 74 2.14 8.60 2.48
N LEU A 75 3.21 7.89 2.88
CA LEU A 75 3.70 7.93 4.25
C LEU A 75 4.32 9.29 4.57
N ALA A 76 5.10 9.88 3.66
CA ALA A 76 5.69 11.19 3.82
C ALA A 76 4.61 12.27 4.06
N LEU A 77 3.56 12.32 3.25
CA LEU A 77 2.43 13.26 3.43
C LEU A 77 1.80 13.12 4.82
N ARG A 78 1.58 11.88 5.29
CA ARG A 78 1.01 11.61 6.63
C ARG A 78 1.95 12.07 7.75
N LEU A 79 3.25 11.91 7.56
CA LEU A 79 4.27 12.39 8.50
C LEU A 79 4.33 13.92 8.51
N MET A 80 4.25 14.58 7.36
CA MET A 80 4.22 16.04 7.24
C MET A 80 3.02 16.64 7.97
N VAL A 81 1.82 16.07 7.80
CA VAL A 81 0.61 16.47 8.53
C VAL A 81 0.82 16.36 10.04
N LYS A 82 1.38 15.24 10.52
CA LYS A 82 1.62 15.02 11.96
C LYS A 82 2.60 16.04 12.53
N HIS A 83 3.72 16.27 11.84
CA HIS A 83 4.79 17.15 12.28
C HIS A 83 4.56 18.62 11.91
N ARG A 84 3.36 18.97 11.40
CA ARG A 84 2.98 20.33 10.97
C ARG A 84 3.98 20.94 9.99
N ARG A 85 4.54 20.12 9.10
CA ARG A 85 5.43 20.56 8.02
C ARG A 85 4.60 21.13 6.87
N GLN A 86 5.17 22.07 6.15
CA GLN A 86 4.53 22.65 4.97
C GLN A 86 4.49 21.59 3.86
N ILE A 87 3.30 21.28 3.37
CA ILE A 87 3.11 20.39 2.22
C ILE A 87 3.23 21.24 0.96
N ALA A 88 4.19 20.91 0.10
CA ALA A 88 4.28 21.53 -1.22
C ALA A 88 3.06 21.11 -2.05
N PRO A 89 2.37 22.03 -2.76
CA PRO A 89 1.17 21.70 -3.54
C PRO A 89 1.38 20.52 -4.50
N GLY A 90 2.51 20.51 -5.23
CA GLY A 90 2.85 19.41 -6.16
C GLY A 90 3.04 18.05 -5.49
N LEU A 91 3.38 18.00 -4.20
CA LEU A 91 3.51 16.74 -3.45
C LEU A 91 2.15 16.16 -3.08
N SER A 92 1.17 17.02 -2.77
CA SER A 92 -0.20 16.58 -2.50
C SER A 92 -0.85 16.03 -3.77
N GLU A 93 -0.69 16.73 -4.90
CA GLU A 93 -1.23 16.30 -6.19
C GLU A 93 -0.60 14.97 -6.66
N ALA A 94 0.71 14.83 -6.51
CA ALA A 94 1.40 13.57 -6.81
C ALA A 94 0.90 12.42 -5.91
N GLY A 95 0.66 12.68 -4.62
CA GLY A 95 0.11 11.69 -3.69
C GLY A 95 -1.26 11.19 -4.11
N ASP A 96 -2.15 12.11 -4.49
CA ASP A 96 -3.51 11.76 -4.94
C ASP A 96 -3.48 10.98 -6.26
N GLN A 97 -2.61 11.36 -7.20
CA GLN A 97 -2.42 10.65 -8.47
C GLN A 97 -1.93 9.21 -8.25
N MET A 98 -0.92 9.02 -7.40
CA MET A 98 -0.36 7.68 -7.14
C MET A 98 -1.34 6.76 -6.41
N VAL A 99 -2.13 7.28 -5.46
CA VAL A 99 -3.19 6.48 -4.83
C VAL A 99 -4.28 6.09 -5.83
N THR A 100 -4.63 6.99 -6.75
CA THR A 100 -5.60 6.70 -7.83
C THR A 100 -5.07 5.63 -8.78
N GLU A 101 -3.79 5.69 -9.14
CA GLU A 101 -3.12 4.70 -9.98
C GLU A 101 -3.07 3.32 -9.31
N LEU A 102 -2.66 3.27 -8.03
CA LEU A 102 -2.74 2.05 -7.22
C LEU A 102 -4.16 1.52 -7.17
N GLN A 103 -5.16 2.38 -6.94
CA GLN A 103 -6.54 1.94 -6.93
C GLN A 103 -6.94 1.32 -8.26
N SER A 104 -6.61 1.94 -9.39
CA SER A 104 -6.88 1.38 -10.74
C SER A 104 -6.20 0.03 -10.96
N LYS A 105 -4.94 -0.13 -10.50
CA LYS A 105 -4.17 -1.37 -10.62
C LYS A 105 -4.79 -2.51 -9.80
N TYR A 106 -5.19 -2.24 -8.55
CA TYR A 106 -5.64 -3.26 -7.61
C TYR A 106 -7.16 -3.50 -7.60
N SER A 107 -7.98 -2.54 -8.05
CA SER A 107 -9.45 -2.71 -8.14
C SER A 107 -9.90 -3.48 -9.40
N ASN A 108 -9.02 -3.65 -10.40
CA ASN A 108 -9.27 -4.46 -11.60
C ASN A 108 -8.89 -5.94 -11.45
N LEU A 109 -8.90 -6.50 -10.22
CA LEU A 109 -8.74 -7.94 -10.05
C LEU A 109 -9.85 -8.65 -10.86
N PRO A 110 -9.52 -9.47 -11.87
CA PRO A 110 -10.51 -10.13 -12.69
C PRO A 110 -11.39 -10.98 -11.79
N VAL A 111 -12.69 -10.68 -11.80
CA VAL A 111 -13.73 -11.58 -11.30
C VAL A 111 -13.43 -12.93 -11.90
N MET A 112 -13.24 -13.96 -11.06
CA MET A 112 -13.25 -15.35 -11.53
C MET A 112 -14.51 -15.52 -12.38
N ALA A 113 -14.36 -15.50 -13.70
CA ALA A 113 -15.42 -15.96 -14.58
C ALA A 113 -15.59 -17.42 -14.21
N LEU A 114 -16.69 -17.74 -13.50
CA LEU A 114 -17.08 -19.11 -13.29
C LEU A 114 -17.12 -19.74 -14.68
N ASP A 115 -16.29 -20.75 -14.92
CA ASP A 115 -16.26 -21.46 -16.18
C ASP A 115 -17.69 -21.92 -16.49
N ALA A 116 -18.21 -21.55 -17.66
CA ALA A 116 -19.57 -21.89 -18.05
C ALA A 116 -19.79 -23.42 -18.05
N ALA A 117 -18.70 -24.21 -18.12
CA ALA A 117 -18.70 -25.66 -17.97
C ALA A 117 -19.22 -26.15 -16.60
N LEU A 118 -19.13 -25.35 -15.53
CA LEU A 118 -19.65 -25.68 -14.20
C LEU A 118 -21.10 -25.22 -13.99
N SER A 119 -21.66 -24.38 -14.88
CA SER A 119 -23.06 -23.93 -14.83
C SER A 119 -24.03 -24.84 -15.60
N GLY A 120 -23.49 -25.72 -16.43
CA GLY A 120 -24.25 -26.74 -17.16
C GLY A 120 -24.65 -27.87 -16.22
N SER A 121 -25.74 -27.69 -15.47
CA SER A 121 -26.48 -28.81 -14.88
C SER A 121 -26.81 -29.80 -15.99
N GLN A 122 -25.96 -30.81 -16.16
CA GLN A 122 -26.29 -32.01 -16.93
C GLN A 122 -27.55 -32.56 -16.31
N ARG A 123 -28.68 -32.36 -17.00
CA ARG A 123 -29.91 -33.11 -16.79
C ARG A 123 -29.56 -34.58 -17.00
N TYR A 124 -29.19 -35.26 -15.92
CA TYR A 124 -29.13 -36.72 -15.90
C TYR A 124 -30.56 -37.21 -16.18
N ASN A 125 -30.81 -37.55 -17.44
CA ASN A 125 -32.02 -38.22 -17.87
C ASN A 125 -31.97 -39.67 -17.35
N ILE A 126 -32.40 -39.85 -16.10
CA ILE A 126 -32.70 -41.16 -15.50
C ILE A 126 -34.01 -41.69 -16.09
N ASN A 127 -33.99 -42.01 -17.38
CA ASN A 127 -35.00 -42.85 -18.00
C ASN A 127 -34.40 -43.50 -19.26
N ASN A 128 -33.86 -44.70 -19.07
CA ASN A 128 -33.84 -45.69 -20.13
C ASN A 128 -34.29 -47.01 -19.51
N GLY A 129 -35.56 -47.34 -19.76
CA GLY A 129 -36.12 -48.66 -19.57
C GLY A 129 -35.87 -49.55 -20.78
#